data_AF-A0A8C0J8U8-F1
#
_entry.id   AF-A0A8C0J8U8-F1
#
_cell.length_a   1.000
_cell.length_b   1.000
_cell.length_c   1.000
_cell.angle_alpha   90.00
_cell.angle_beta   90.00
_cell.angle_gamma   90.00
#
_symmetry.space_group_name_H-M   'P 1'
#
loop_
_entity.id
_entity.type
_entity.pdbx_description
1 polymer ?
#
loop_
_entity_poly.entity_id
_entity_poly.type
_entity_poly.pdbx_seq_one_letter_code
_entity_poly.pdbx_strand_id
1 'polypeptide(L)'
;MDNTVVMEEIRRLCKSNFLCAGAAAFPAAESDLLYNGFPDGAEITDRLSQWKPLVLLIPLRLGLTDINEAYIETLKHCFMMPQSLGVIGGKPNSAHYFIGYVGEELIYLDPHTTQPAMEPSDNGCIPDESFHCQHPPCRMSIAELDPSIAVGFFCNTEEDFNNWCQQIKKLSLLRGALPMFELVEHQPSHFSSPDVLNLTPDSSDADRLERFFDSEDEDFEILSL
;
A
#
# COMPACT_ATOMS: atom_id res chain seq x y z
N MET A 1 -1.69 -0.04 -11.29
CA MET A 1 -0.36 -0.19 -11.90
C MET A 1 -0.06 1.09 -12.67
N ASP A 2 1.19 1.35 -13.05
CA ASP A 2 1.59 2.57 -13.77
C ASP A 2 1.37 3.89 -13.02
N ASN A 3 1.47 3.85 -11.69
CA ASN A 3 1.20 4.98 -10.79
C ASN A 3 -0.16 5.66 -11.09
N THR A 4 -1.15 4.89 -11.56
CA THR A 4 -2.47 5.39 -11.94
C THR A 4 -3.57 4.64 -11.19
N VAL A 5 -4.52 5.38 -10.66
CA VAL A 5 -5.74 4.87 -10.02
C VAL A 5 -6.94 5.21 -10.90
N VAL A 6 -7.62 4.18 -11.41
CA VAL A 6 -8.77 4.32 -12.30
C VAL A 6 -10.07 4.19 -11.51
N MET A 7 -10.80 5.30 -11.36
CA MET A 7 -12.01 5.36 -10.53
C MET A 7 -13.12 4.43 -11.04
N GLU A 8 -13.31 4.31 -12.35
CA GLU A 8 -14.31 3.41 -12.93
C GLU A 8 -14.04 1.95 -12.56
N GLU A 9 -12.79 1.51 -12.61
CA GLU A 9 -12.41 0.13 -12.28
C GLU A 9 -12.63 -0.19 -10.81
N ILE A 10 -12.31 0.74 -9.93
CA ILE A 10 -12.60 0.59 -8.49
C ILE A 10 -14.10 0.50 -8.25
N ARG A 11 -14.90 1.39 -8.86
CA ARG A 11 -16.36 1.31 -8.73
C ARG A 11 -16.89 -0.01 -9.28
N ARG A 12 -16.34 -0.50 -10.39
CA ARG A 12 -16.70 -1.80 -10.98
C ARG A 12 -16.34 -2.95 -10.03
N LEU A 13 -15.16 -2.93 -9.43
CA LEU A 13 -14.70 -3.94 -8.46
C LEU A 13 -15.61 -3.98 -7.23
N CYS A 14 -15.89 -2.81 -6.64
CA CYS A 14 -16.62 -2.70 -5.38
C CYS A 14 -18.13 -2.85 -5.53
N LYS A 15 -18.72 -2.49 -6.68
CA LYS A 15 -20.16 -2.63 -6.95
C LYS A 15 -20.54 -3.94 -7.64
N SER A 16 -19.55 -4.73 -8.10
CA SER A 16 -19.87 -5.95 -8.82
C SER A 16 -20.43 -7.02 -7.89
N ASN A 17 -21.64 -7.48 -8.23
CA ASN A 17 -22.31 -8.64 -7.66
C ASN A 17 -21.74 -9.98 -8.18
N PHE A 18 -20.48 -10.04 -8.62
CA PHE A 18 -19.83 -11.33 -8.74
C PHE A 18 -19.69 -11.91 -7.33
N LEU A 19 -20.54 -12.88 -7.01
CA LEU A 19 -20.23 -13.96 -6.09
C LEU A 19 -18.87 -14.50 -6.54
N CYS A 20 -17.82 -14.25 -5.77
CA CYS A 20 -16.51 -14.83 -6.03
C CYS A 20 -16.65 -16.36 -5.92
N ALA A 21 -16.91 -17.04 -7.03
CA ALA A 21 -16.98 -18.50 -7.13
C ALA A 21 -15.59 -19.17 -7.03
N GLY A 22 -14.62 -18.53 -6.36
CA GLY A 22 -13.20 -18.90 -6.40
C GLY A 22 -12.53 -19.15 -5.05
N ALA A 23 -13.24 -18.99 -3.93
CA ALA A 23 -12.72 -19.29 -2.60
C ALA A 23 -13.58 -20.35 -1.87
N ALA A 24 -13.99 -21.39 -2.59
CA ALA A 24 -14.57 -22.58 -1.96
C ALA A 24 -13.46 -23.64 -1.80
N ALA A 25 -12.52 -23.36 -0.89
CA ALA A 25 -11.62 -24.37 -0.34
C ALA A 25 -12.07 -24.74 1.08
N PHE A 26 -13.36 -24.99 1.26
CA PHE A 26 -13.88 -25.66 2.45
C PHE A 26 -14.93 -26.67 2.01
N PRO A 27 -14.76 -27.97 2.29
CA PRO A 27 -15.83 -28.92 2.08
C PRO A 27 -16.99 -28.53 3.00
N ALA A 28 -18.22 -28.64 2.49
CA ALA A 28 -19.43 -28.41 3.26
C ALA A 28 -19.44 -29.38 4.46
N ALA A 29 -19.10 -28.86 5.64
CA ALA A 29 -19.38 -29.48 6.93
C ALA A 29 -20.16 -28.45 7.74
N GLU A 30 -21.31 -28.90 8.23
CA GLU A 30 -22.23 -28.13 9.06
C GLU A 30 -21.60 -27.71 10.39
N SER A 31 -22.18 -26.64 10.95
CA SER A 31 -22.11 -26.12 12.32
C SER A 31 -21.02 -25.09 12.66
N ASP A 32 -21.53 -23.88 12.93
CA ASP A 32 -21.04 -22.85 13.85
C ASP A 32 -19.66 -22.21 13.58
N LEU A 33 -19.58 -21.42 12.50
CA LEU A 33 -18.62 -20.32 12.41
C LEU A 33 -19.34 -18.99 12.69
N LEU A 34 -19.19 -18.53 13.93
CA LEU A 34 -19.46 -17.16 14.34
C LEU A 34 -18.56 -16.22 13.51
N TYR A 35 -19.14 -15.55 12.52
CA TYR A 35 -18.52 -14.37 11.93
C TYR A 35 -18.48 -13.28 13.00
N ASN A 36 -17.28 -12.76 13.29
CA ASN A 36 -17.17 -11.52 14.05
C ASN A 36 -17.74 -10.36 13.22
N GLY A 37 -18.97 -9.94 13.54
CA GLY A 37 -19.41 -8.57 13.24
C GLY A 37 -20.69 -8.35 12.42
N PHE A 38 -21.50 -9.36 12.12
CA PHE A 38 -22.85 -9.12 11.58
C PHE A 38 -23.92 -9.44 12.62
N PRO A 39 -24.71 -8.46 13.11
CA PRO A 39 -25.88 -8.76 13.92
C PRO A 39 -26.92 -9.46 13.06
N ASP A 40 -27.38 -10.61 13.55
CA ASP A 40 -28.40 -11.43 12.91
C ASP A 40 -29.76 -10.72 12.98
N GLY A 41 -30.30 -10.34 11.82
CA GLY A 41 -31.61 -9.71 11.72
C GLY A 41 -31.63 -8.31 11.11
N ALA A 42 -31.34 -8.22 9.81
CA ALA A 42 -31.87 -7.13 8.98
C ALA A 42 -32.46 -7.72 7.70
N GLU A 43 -33.75 -7.49 7.55
CA GLU A 43 -34.65 -8.02 6.54
C GLU A 43 -34.24 -7.62 5.11
N ILE A 44 -34.73 -8.41 4.17
CA ILE A 44 -34.62 -8.29 2.71
C ILE A 44 -35.26 -6.96 2.25
N THR A 45 -34.54 -5.85 2.37
CA THR A 45 -34.93 -4.54 1.84
C THR A 45 -33.70 -3.65 1.66
N ASP A 46 -32.84 -3.99 0.70
CA ASP A 46 -32.47 -3.12 -0.41
C ASP A 46 -31.45 -3.85 -1.30
N ARG A 47 -31.82 -4.23 -2.53
CA ARG A 47 -30.85 -4.68 -3.53
C ARG A 47 -30.15 -3.49 -4.20
N LEU A 48 -29.91 -2.42 -3.45
CA LEU A 48 -28.96 -1.39 -3.84
C LEU A 48 -27.57 -2.04 -3.90
N SER A 49 -26.82 -1.73 -4.93
CA SER A 49 -25.45 -2.21 -5.15
C SER A 49 -24.59 -1.97 -3.91
N GLN A 50 -24.46 -3.00 -3.07
CA GLN A 50 -23.74 -2.93 -1.81
C GLN A 50 -22.25 -2.81 -2.12
N TRP A 51 -21.66 -1.69 -1.74
CA TRP A 51 -20.23 -1.44 -1.88
C TRP A 51 -19.44 -2.45 -1.04
N LYS A 52 -18.55 -3.20 -1.68
CA LYS A 52 -17.56 -4.04 -0.99
C LYS A 52 -16.48 -3.14 -0.37
N PRO A 53 -16.19 -3.24 0.94
CA PRO A 53 -15.11 -2.49 1.57
C PRO A 53 -13.80 -2.65 0.78
N LEU A 54 -13.17 -1.52 0.47
CA LEU A 54 -12.02 -1.45 -0.42
C LEU A 54 -10.74 -1.31 0.40
N VAL A 55 -9.78 -2.21 0.15
CA VAL A 55 -8.37 -1.99 0.47
C VAL A 55 -7.66 -1.63 -0.83
N LEU A 56 -7.21 -0.38 -0.94
CA LEU A 56 -6.47 0.13 -2.09
C LEU A 56 -4.97 0.16 -1.73
N LEU A 57 -4.18 -0.63 -2.45
CA LEU A 57 -2.72 -0.63 -2.33
C LEU A 57 -2.11 -0.05 -3.60
N ILE A 58 -1.20 0.91 -3.45
CA ILE A 58 -0.54 1.59 -4.56
C ILE A 58 0.97 1.36 -4.42
N PRO A 59 1.54 0.36 -5.12
CA PRO A 59 2.99 0.19 -5.21
C PRO A 59 3.61 1.36 -5.97
N LEU A 60 4.71 1.89 -5.44
CA LEU A 60 5.39 3.08 -5.95
C LEU A 60 6.91 2.90 -5.86
N ARG A 61 7.62 3.59 -6.78
CA ARG A 61 9.06 3.79 -6.71
C ARG A 61 9.35 5.29 -6.72
N LEU A 62 9.72 5.85 -5.57
CA LEU A 62 9.85 7.30 -5.34
C LEU A 62 11.26 7.86 -5.61
N GLY A 63 12.11 7.09 -6.28
CA GLY A 63 13.50 7.45 -6.57
C GLY A 63 14.34 6.25 -6.96
N LEU A 64 15.59 6.49 -7.35
CA LEU A 64 16.51 5.43 -7.77
C LEU A 64 17.17 4.73 -6.59
N THR A 65 17.76 5.48 -5.67
CA THR A 65 18.45 4.96 -4.48
C THR A 65 17.79 5.49 -3.21
N ASP A 66 17.52 6.78 -3.18
CA ASP A 66 16.89 7.49 -2.09
C ASP A 66 15.57 8.08 -2.57
N ILE A 67 14.67 8.42 -1.64
CA ILE A 67 13.42 9.13 -1.97
C ILE A 67 13.73 10.54 -2.49
N ASN A 68 13.06 10.95 -3.57
CA ASN A 68 13.12 12.34 -4.03
C ASN A 68 12.36 13.26 -3.05
N GLU A 69 13.02 14.33 -2.59
CA GLU A 69 12.46 15.28 -1.62
C GLU A 69 11.12 15.88 -2.07
N ALA A 70 10.89 16.00 -3.39
CA ALA A 70 9.65 16.52 -3.95
C ALA A 70 8.41 15.66 -3.63
N TYR A 71 8.61 14.39 -3.24
CA TYR A 71 7.53 13.48 -2.83
C TYR A 71 7.28 13.46 -1.32
N ILE A 72 8.18 14.02 -0.50
CA ILE A 72 8.09 13.94 0.97
C ILE A 72 6.78 14.55 1.47
N GLU A 73 6.40 15.73 0.97
CA GLU A 73 5.18 16.39 1.42
C GLU A 73 3.92 15.61 0.99
N THR A 74 3.93 15.05 -0.22
CA THR A 74 2.85 14.18 -0.71
C THR A 74 2.72 12.92 0.14
N LEU A 75 3.85 12.31 0.52
CA LEU A 75 3.89 11.14 1.41
C LEU A 75 3.34 11.46 2.80
N LYS A 76 3.74 12.59 3.40
CA LYS A 76 3.18 13.07 4.68
C LYS A 76 1.67 13.21 4.62
N HIS A 77 1.14 13.79 3.55
CA HIS A 77 -0.30 13.92 3.36
C HIS A 77 -1.02 12.56 3.25
N CYS A 78 -0.40 11.53 2.70
CA CYS A 78 -1.00 10.19 2.68
C CYS A 78 -1.27 9.64 4.09
N PHE A 79 -0.44 9.96 5.08
CA PHE A 79 -0.68 9.60 6.49
C PHE A 79 -1.78 10.42 7.17
N MET A 80 -2.13 11.58 6.62
CA MET A 80 -3.11 12.50 7.22
C MET A 80 -4.56 12.20 6.80
N MET A 81 -4.75 11.34 5.79
CA MET A 81 -6.09 11.01 5.31
C MET A 81 -6.79 10.07 6.30
N PRO A 82 -8.10 10.25 6.56
CA PRO A 82 -8.89 9.31 7.38
C PRO A 82 -8.84 7.87 6.89
N GLN A 83 -8.67 7.68 5.58
CA GLN A 83 -8.57 6.39 4.92
C GLN A 83 -7.19 5.76 5.02
N SER A 84 -6.18 6.44 5.58
CA SER A 84 -4.80 5.96 5.55
C SER A 84 -4.65 4.63 6.30
N LEU A 85 -4.11 3.62 5.61
CA LEU A 85 -3.61 2.41 6.24
C LEU A 85 -2.10 2.49 6.49
N GLY A 86 -1.46 3.63 6.20
CA GLY A 86 -0.01 3.77 6.28
C GLY A 86 0.71 3.25 5.04
N VAL A 87 1.99 2.92 5.21
CA VAL A 87 2.92 2.57 4.13
C VAL A 87 3.73 1.36 4.54
N ILE A 88 3.91 0.41 3.63
CA ILE A 88 4.88 -0.67 3.76
C ILE A 88 6.05 -0.42 2.82
N GLY A 89 7.26 -0.72 3.26
CA GLY A 89 8.46 -0.55 2.46
C GLY A 89 9.71 -0.97 3.21
N GLY A 90 10.87 -0.67 2.63
CA GLY A 90 12.16 -0.96 3.23
C GLY A 90 13.08 -1.75 2.31
N LYS A 91 14.31 -1.95 2.77
CA LYS A 91 15.36 -2.65 2.03
C LYS A 91 15.15 -4.17 2.14
N PRO A 92 15.78 -4.97 1.26
CA PRO A 92 15.80 -6.43 1.44
C PRO A 92 16.22 -6.81 2.86
N ASN A 93 15.40 -7.63 3.53
CA ASN A 93 15.57 -8.05 4.93
C ASN A 93 15.46 -6.92 5.98
N SER A 94 14.92 -5.76 5.62
CA SER A 94 14.69 -4.62 6.52
C SER A 94 13.37 -3.92 6.18
N ALA A 95 12.27 -4.68 6.23
CA ALA A 95 10.93 -4.18 5.91
C ALA A 95 10.24 -3.60 7.16
N HIS A 96 9.55 -2.47 7.00
CA HIS A 96 8.85 -1.79 8.08
C HIS A 96 7.42 -1.44 7.67
N TYR A 97 6.53 -1.37 8.66
CA TYR A 97 5.17 -0.85 8.49
C TYR A 97 5.07 0.54 9.11
N PHE A 98 5.11 1.56 8.26
CA PHE A 98 5.00 2.96 8.64
C PHE A 98 3.54 3.33 8.88
N ILE A 99 3.26 3.90 10.05
CA ILE A 99 1.91 4.21 10.52
C ILE A 99 1.65 5.71 10.65
N GLY A 100 2.67 6.55 10.50
CA GLY A 100 2.55 7.99 10.60
C GLY A 100 3.92 8.68 10.54
N TYR A 101 3.93 9.96 10.88
CA TYR A 101 5.15 10.77 10.93
C TYR A 101 5.09 11.83 12.03
N VAL A 102 6.25 12.35 12.40
CA VAL A 102 6.42 13.52 13.27
C VAL A 102 7.59 14.36 12.77
N GLY A 103 7.32 15.60 12.36
CA GLY A 103 8.34 16.43 11.71
C GLY A 103 8.88 15.76 10.44
N GLU A 104 10.18 15.46 10.43
CA GLU A 104 10.88 14.77 9.34
C GLU A 104 11.16 13.29 9.63
N GLU A 105 10.53 12.72 10.66
CA GLU A 105 10.69 11.32 11.04
C GLU A 105 9.41 10.52 10.74
N LEU A 106 9.55 9.32 10.17
CA LEU A 106 8.49 8.34 10.08
C LEU A 106 8.38 7.54 11.37
N ILE A 107 7.17 7.15 11.72
CA ILE A 107 6.87 6.26 12.86
C ILE A 107 6.46 4.91 12.30
N TYR A 108 7.03 3.82 12.79
CA TYR A 108 6.79 2.48 12.24
C TYR A 108 6.76 1.35 13.26
N LEU A 109 6.20 0.22 12.82
CA LEU A 109 6.25 -1.08 13.47
C LEU A 109 7.32 -1.95 12.79
N ASP A 110 8.14 -2.59 13.60
CA ASP A 110 9.30 -3.36 13.18
C ASP A 110 9.05 -4.88 13.40
N PRO A 111 9.02 -5.70 12.33
CA PRO A 111 8.80 -7.14 12.45
C PRO A 111 10.08 -7.95 12.78
N HIS A 112 11.26 -7.34 12.89
CA HIS A 112 12.55 -8.06 13.02
C HIS A 112 12.83 -8.57 14.45
N THR A 113 11.80 -9.02 15.16
CA THR A 113 11.91 -9.73 16.43
C THR A 113 11.22 -11.09 16.30
N THR A 114 12.01 -12.16 16.39
CA THR A 114 11.47 -13.53 16.38
C THR A 114 10.78 -13.84 17.70
N GLN A 115 9.50 -14.22 17.64
CA GLN A 115 8.72 -14.63 18.79
C GLN A 115 8.35 -16.12 18.68
N PRO A 116 8.12 -16.83 19.80
CA PRO A 116 7.58 -18.18 19.77
C PRO A 116 6.23 -18.22 19.04
N ALA A 117 5.98 -19.27 18.27
CA ALA A 117 4.66 -19.49 17.68
C ALA A 117 3.63 -19.67 18.79
N MET A 118 2.47 -19.05 18.60
CA MET A 118 1.38 -19.16 19.55
C MET A 118 0.50 -20.37 19.22
N GLU A 119 0.28 -21.21 20.23
CA GLU A 119 -0.64 -22.33 20.11
C GLU A 119 -2.07 -21.87 20.44
N PRO A 120 -3.06 -22.17 19.59
CA PRO A 120 -4.45 -21.82 19.86
C PRO A 120 -4.94 -22.57 21.10
N SER A 121 -5.61 -21.86 21.99
CA SER A 121 -6.25 -22.43 23.17
C SER A 121 -7.48 -23.27 22.80
N ASP A 122 -7.78 -24.32 23.59
CA ASP A 122 -8.96 -25.18 23.39
C ASP A 122 -10.31 -24.44 23.45
N ASN A 123 -10.36 -23.26 24.05
CA ASN A 123 -11.56 -22.43 24.18
C ASN A 123 -11.68 -21.34 23.09
N GLY A 124 -10.80 -21.35 22.08
CA GLY A 124 -10.80 -20.36 20.99
C GLY A 124 -10.31 -18.96 21.36
N CYS A 125 -9.83 -18.74 22.59
CA CYS A 125 -9.31 -17.46 23.06
C CYS A 125 -7.78 -17.38 22.89
N ILE A 126 -7.33 -16.67 21.87
CA ILE A 126 -5.90 -16.50 21.59
C ILE A 126 -5.35 -15.37 22.50
N PRO A 127 -4.35 -15.63 23.37
CA PRO A 127 -3.67 -14.56 24.11
C PRO A 127 -3.06 -13.58 23.12
N ASP A 128 -3.39 -12.29 23.15
CA ASP A 128 -3.02 -11.38 22.06
C ASP A 128 -1.79 -10.51 22.34
N GLU A 129 -1.16 -10.67 23.50
CA GLU A 129 -0.14 -9.74 24.01
C GLU A 129 1.06 -9.62 23.08
N SER A 130 1.46 -10.72 22.43
CA SER A 130 2.56 -10.77 21.46
C SER A 130 2.30 -10.01 20.15
N PHE A 131 1.04 -9.69 19.84
CA PHE A 131 0.62 -8.98 18.63
C PHE A 131 0.46 -7.46 18.85
N HIS A 132 0.67 -6.97 20.07
CA HIS A 132 0.62 -5.55 20.41
C HIS A 132 2.00 -5.04 20.77
N CYS A 133 2.54 -4.11 19.98
CA CYS A 133 3.81 -3.45 20.32
C CYS A 133 3.61 -2.45 21.47
N GLN A 134 4.13 -2.78 22.66
CA GLN A 134 4.05 -1.90 23.85
C GLN A 134 5.32 -1.08 24.08
N HIS A 135 6.30 -1.17 23.19
CA HIS A 135 7.54 -0.40 23.27
C HIS A 135 7.36 1.00 22.66
N PRO A 136 8.22 1.96 23.00
CA PRO A 136 8.23 3.26 22.32
C PRO A 136 8.27 3.06 20.79
N PRO A 137 7.42 3.75 20.01
CA PRO A 137 7.38 3.58 18.57
C PRO A 137 8.74 3.86 17.93
N CYS A 138 9.15 3.00 16.99
CA CYS A 138 10.39 3.19 16.24
C CYS A 138 10.28 4.40 15.32
N ARG A 139 11.40 5.08 15.11
CA ARG A 139 11.49 6.27 14.26
C ARG A 139 12.72 6.22 13.36
N MET A 140 12.58 6.78 12.17
CA MET A 140 13.69 6.97 11.23
C MET A 140 13.44 8.22 10.40
N SER A 141 14.49 8.80 9.83
CA SER A 141 14.36 9.95 8.94
C SER A 141 13.59 9.56 7.68
N ILE A 142 12.70 10.42 7.18
CA ILE A 142 12.01 10.19 5.91
C ILE A 142 13.02 10.03 4.77
N ALA A 143 14.17 10.72 4.82
CA ALA A 143 15.21 10.63 3.80
C ALA A 143 15.90 9.25 3.74
N GLU A 144 15.80 8.44 4.79
CA GLU A 144 16.37 7.09 4.85
C GLU A 144 15.42 6.00 4.32
N LEU A 145 14.19 6.38 3.98
CA LEU A 145 13.18 5.47 3.45
C LEU A 145 13.63 4.90 2.09
N ASP A 146 13.56 3.58 1.94
CA ASP A 146 13.79 2.96 0.63
C ASP A 146 12.71 3.44 -0.36
N PRO A 147 13.08 3.87 -1.58
CA PRO A 147 12.10 4.43 -2.50
C PRO A 147 11.09 3.40 -3.02
N SER A 148 11.29 2.09 -2.84
CA SER A 148 10.24 1.09 -3.12
C SER A 148 9.28 0.97 -1.95
N ILE A 149 8.05 1.42 -2.14
CA ILE A 149 7.01 1.38 -1.11
C ILE A 149 5.66 0.92 -1.69
N ALA A 150 4.71 0.60 -0.82
CA ALA A 150 3.30 0.57 -1.16
C ALA A 150 2.50 1.36 -0.13
N VAL A 151 1.71 2.33 -0.62
CA VAL A 151 0.81 3.14 0.22
C VAL A 151 -0.56 2.48 0.24
N GLY A 152 -1.15 2.37 1.43
CA GLY A 152 -2.45 1.73 1.63
C GLY A 152 -3.55 2.71 2.02
N PHE A 153 -4.75 2.49 1.50
CA PHE A 153 -5.96 3.19 1.91
C PHE A 153 -7.14 2.23 2.09
N PHE A 154 -7.99 2.49 3.09
CA PHE A 154 -9.21 1.75 3.36
C PHE A 154 -10.43 2.63 3.15
N CYS A 155 -11.34 2.19 2.29
CA CYS A 155 -12.62 2.86 2.02
C CYS A 155 -13.76 1.88 2.29
N ASN A 156 -14.37 1.98 3.47
CA ASN A 156 -15.44 1.07 3.90
C ASN A 156 -16.70 1.24 3.05
N THR A 157 -16.98 2.47 2.60
CA THR A 157 -18.13 2.83 1.78
C THR A 157 -17.72 3.53 0.49
N GLU A 158 -18.65 3.65 -0.46
CA GLU A 158 -18.45 4.45 -1.67
C GLU A 158 -18.21 5.94 -1.33
N GLU A 159 -18.82 6.43 -0.26
CA GLU A 159 -18.62 7.81 0.21
C GLU A 159 -17.18 8.02 0.71
N ASP A 160 -16.61 7.05 1.44
CA ASP A 160 -15.21 7.10 1.87
C ASP A 160 -14.26 7.17 0.68
N PHE A 161 -14.54 6.39 -0.38
CA PHE A 161 -13.77 6.41 -1.62
C PHE A 161 -13.90 7.74 -2.36
N ASN A 162 -15.11 8.31 -2.43
CA ASN A 162 -15.33 9.62 -3.05
C ASN A 162 -14.60 10.73 -2.26
N ASN A 163 -14.61 10.65 -0.93
CA ASN A 163 -13.88 11.56 -0.06
C ASN A 163 -12.36 11.45 -0.26
N TRP A 164 -11.82 10.23 -0.35
CA TRP A 164 -10.42 9.98 -0.69
C TRP A 164 -10.06 10.59 -2.07
N CYS A 165 -10.89 10.38 -3.10
CA CYS A 165 -10.70 10.96 -4.42
C CYS A 165 -10.61 12.49 -4.38
N GLN A 166 -11.45 13.14 -3.56
CA GLN A 166 -11.42 14.60 -3.40
C GLN A 166 -10.13 15.08 -2.70
N GLN A 167 -9.65 14.35 -1.69
CA GLN A 167 -8.40 14.67 -1.00
C GLN A 167 -7.19 14.54 -1.94
N ILE A 168 -7.14 13.49 -2.75
CA ILE A 168 -6.08 13.30 -3.76
C ILE A 168 -6.09 14.42 -4.80
N LYS A 169 -7.26 14.78 -5.34
CA LYS A 169 -7.38 15.90 -6.30
C LYS A 169 -6.92 17.23 -5.71
N LYS A 170 -7.19 17.49 -4.42
CA LYS A 170 -6.70 18.68 -3.72
C LYS A 170 -5.18 18.66 -3.58
N LEU A 171 -4.61 17.50 -3.27
CA LEU A 171 -3.17 17.32 -3.14
C LEU A 171 -2.45 17.62 -4.46
N SER A 172 -2.97 17.13 -5.59
CA SER A 172 -2.40 17.40 -6.92
C SER A 172 -2.36 18.89 -7.31
N LEU A 173 -3.09 19.75 -6.60
CA LEU A 173 -3.11 21.20 -6.81
C LEU A 173 -2.18 21.96 -5.85
N LEU A 174 -1.57 21.29 -4.87
CA LEU A 174 -0.66 21.94 -3.92
C LEU A 174 0.63 22.36 -4.62
N ARG A 175 1.00 23.62 -4.43
CA ARG A 175 2.21 24.19 -5.02
C ARG A 175 3.44 23.69 -4.27
N GLY A 176 4.36 23.04 -4.98
CA GLY A 176 5.64 22.60 -4.42
C GLY A 176 5.70 21.13 -3.99
N ALA A 177 4.60 20.38 -4.15
CA ALA A 177 4.57 18.93 -3.97
C ALA A 177 4.35 18.25 -5.33
N LEU A 178 5.07 17.16 -5.61
CA LEU A 178 4.81 16.35 -6.80
C LEU A 178 3.86 15.20 -6.46
N PRO A 179 2.84 14.92 -7.31
CA PRO A 179 1.98 13.76 -7.11
C PRO A 179 2.79 12.47 -7.27
N MET A 180 2.60 11.52 -6.36
CA MET A 180 3.22 10.19 -6.44
C MET A 180 2.47 9.26 -7.42
N PHE A 181 1.17 9.52 -7.64
CA PHE A 181 0.31 8.79 -8.55
C PHE A 181 -0.80 9.70 -9.07
N GLU A 182 -1.42 9.30 -10.18
CA GLU A 182 -2.51 10.02 -10.82
C GLU A 182 -3.86 9.35 -10.54
N LEU A 183 -4.90 10.17 -10.46
CA LEU A 183 -6.28 9.71 -10.30
C LEU A 183 -7.08 10.08 -11.55
N VAL A 184 -7.55 9.06 -12.28
CA VAL A 184 -8.27 9.22 -13.55
C VAL A 184 -9.65 8.57 -13.49
N GLU A 185 -10.59 9.09 -14.28
CA GLU A 185 -11.95 8.53 -14.34
C GLU A 185 -11.98 7.21 -15.12
N HIS A 186 -11.36 7.21 -16.31
CA HIS A 186 -11.30 6.08 -17.23
C HIS A 186 -9.85 5.74 -17.54
N GLN A 187 -9.58 4.45 -17.78
CA GLN A 187 -8.26 4.01 -18.22
C GLN A 187 -7.93 4.67 -19.58
N PRO A 188 -6.74 5.28 -19.74
CA PRO A 188 -6.35 5.82 -21.03
C PRO A 188 -6.18 4.68 -22.04
N SER A 189 -6.70 4.86 -23.26
CA SER A 189 -6.80 3.82 -24.29
C SER A 189 -5.46 3.21 -24.78
N HIS A 190 -4.31 3.74 -24.34
CA HIS A 190 -2.97 3.29 -24.69
C HIS A 190 -2.26 2.46 -23.60
N PHE A 191 -2.84 2.34 -22.40
CA PHE A 191 -2.24 1.69 -21.22
C PHE A 191 -2.69 0.23 -21.02
N SER A 192 -3.02 -0.51 -22.07
CA SER A 192 -3.52 -1.88 -21.97
C SER A 192 -2.46 -2.92 -21.51
N SER A 193 -1.34 -2.52 -20.91
CA SER A 193 -0.29 -3.40 -20.38
C SER A 193 -0.13 -3.21 -18.86
N PRO A 194 -0.35 -4.23 -18.03
CA PRO A 194 -0.51 -4.05 -16.58
C PRO A 194 0.78 -3.93 -15.73
N ASP A 195 2.00 -3.86 -16.30
CA ASP A 195 3.23 -4.13 -15.52
C ASP A 195 4.34 -3.05 -15.55
N VAL A 196 4.07 -1.75 -15.73
CA VAL A 196 5.15 -0.73 -15.82
C VAL A 196 5.10 0.29 -14.69
N LEU A 197 5.97 0.18 -13.68
CA LEU A 197 6.17 1.25 -12.70
C LEU A 197 6.84 2.46 -13.40
N ASN A 198 6.12 3.58 -13.50
CA ASN A 198 6.65 4.80 -14.10
C ASN A 198 7.66 5.46 -13.14
N LEU A 199 8.89 5.67 -13.62
CA LEU A 199 9.88 6.53 -12.97
C LEU A 199 9.76 7.93 -13.57
N THR A 200 9.66 8.96 -12.73
CA THR A 200 9.73 10.36 -13.15
C THR A 200 11.10 10.92 -12.72
N PRO A 201 12.19 10.68 -13.47
CA PRO A 201 13.50 11.19 -13.09
C PRO A 201 13.52 12.72 -13.21
N ASP A 202 14.10 13.40 -12.23
CA ASP A 202 14.44 14.81 -12.34
C ASP A 202 15.78 15.01 -13.08
N SER A 203 16.13 16.25 -13.39
CA SER A 203 17.37 16.55 -14.14
C SER A 203 18.65 16.15 -13.40
N SER A 204 18.61 15.98 -12.08
CA SER A 204 19.77 15.55 -11.29
C SER A 204 19.97 14.04 -11.32
N ASP A 205 18.90 13.26 -11.48
CA ASP A 205 18.95 11.81 -11.63
C ASP A 205 19.46 11.39 -13.01
N ALA A 206 19.17 12.17 -14.06
CA ALA A 206 19.69 11.93 -15.41
C ALA A 206 21.22 11.98 -15.46
N ASP A 207 21.84 12.94 -14.78
CA ASP A 207 23.30 13.10 -14.71
C ASP A 207 23.99 11.97 -13.93
N ARG A 208 23.28 11.29 -13.01
CA ARG A 208 23.81 10.13 -12.27
C ARG A 208 23.71 8.85 -13.10
N LEU A 209 22.68 8.74 -13.94
CA LEU A 209 22.49 7.60 -14.83
C LEU A 209 23.57 7.55 -15.93
N GLU A 210 23.95 8.69 -16.51
CA GLU A 210 25.02 8.75 -17.50
C GLU A 210 26.39 8.30 -16.94
N ARG A 211 26.66 8.58 -15.65
CA ARG A 211 27.93 8.16 -15.01
C ARG A 211 28.00 6.69 -14.66
N PHE A 212 26.87 5.97 -14.65
CA PHE A 212 26.84 4.53 -14.35
C PHE A 212 27.18 3.66 -15.56
N PHE A 213 27.12 4.21 -16.79
CA PHE A 213 27.44 3.47 -18.01
C PHE A 213 28.89 3.62 -18.48
N ASP A 214 29.74 4.31 -17.70
CA ASP A 214 31.13 4.63 -18.07
C ASP A 214 32.19 3.81 -17.29
N SER A 215 31.78 2.82 -16.50
CA SER A 215 32.71 1.83 -15.93
C SER A 215 32.64 0.54 -16.75
N GLU A 216 33.36 0.56 -17.87
CA GLU A 216 33.58 -0.55 -18.77
C GLU A 216 34.14 -1.79 -18.05
N ASP A 217 33.69 -2.93 -18.54
CA ASP A 217 34.10 -4.30 -18.22
C ASP A 217 35.61 -4.50 -18.36
N GLU A 218 36.28 -5.06 -17.34
CA GLU A 218 37.31 -6.12 -17.47
C GLU A 218 37.50 -6.78 -16.09
N ASP A 219 37.14 -8.08 -15.97
CA ASP A 219 37.83 -9.13 -15.17
C ASP A 219 36.90 -10.31 -14.84
N PHE A 220 36.82 -11.28 -15.76
CA PHE A 220 36.39 -12.65 -15.46
C PHE A 220 37.63 -13.55 -15.33
N GLU A 221 38.05 -13.89 -14.11
CA GLU A 221 39.01 -14.97 -13.88
C GLU A 221 38.29 -16.34 -13.89
N ILE A 222 38.58 -17.17 -14.89
CA ILE A 222 38.18 -18.57 -14.95
C ILE A 222 39.14 -19.37 -14.06
N LEU A 223 38.67 -19.83 -12.90
CA LEU A 223 39.41 -20.80 -12.09
C LEU A 223 39.39 -22.17 -12.77
N SER A 224 40.55 -22.57 -13.29
CA SER A 224 40.83 -23.96 -13.65
C SER A 224 41.45 -24.65 -12.44
N LEU A 225 40.75 -25.64 -11.87
CA LEU A 225 41.30 -26.87 -11.27
C LEU A 225 40.18 -27.85 -10.93
#